data_AF-A0A1J9PZW6-F1
#
_entry.id   AF-A0A1J9PZW6-F1
#
_cell.length_a   1.000
_cell.length_b   1.000
_cell.length_c   1.000
_cell.angle_alpha   90.00
_cell.angle_beta   90.00
_cell.angle_gamma   90.00
#
_symmetry.space_group_name_H-M   'P 1'
#
loop_
_entity.id
_entity.type
_entity.pdbx_description
1 polymer ?
#
loop_
_entity_poly.entity_id
_entity_poly.type
_entity_poly.pdbx_seq_one_letter_code
_entity_poly.pdbx_strand_id
1 'polypeptide(L)'
;MAMEPGPIRICIQPHPDRRVANGLPLYISYVEYFGDDVSGNQSKAWNKHWNQYLSHRNLPRHTIGSEFHVHLLSTSQDLSIPQQFRVFKKIIESTKCHPIQTLDSLTGKHIKLQLVLLSAAADNPMVSELASHIGAKGNYYCRKCTTGGTDEEKQTNATYHTLFS
;
A
#
# COMPACT_ATOMS: atom_id res chain seq x y z
N MET A 1 19.77 -10.66 -38.99
CA MET A 1 20.72 -9.79 -38.28
C MET A 1 20.47 -9.99 -36.79
N ALA A 2 21.29 -10.79 -36.12
CA ALA A 2 21.11 -11.09 -34.70
C ALA A 2 21.47 -9.84 -33.88
N MET A 3 20.59 -9.43 -32.97
CA MET A 3 20.88 -8.35 -32.02
C MET A 3 21.89 -8.88 -31.00
N GLU A 4 23.10 -8.32 -31.03
CA GLU A 4 24.12 -8.54 -30.01
C GLU A 4 23.54 -8.17 -28.63
N PRO A 5 23.67 -9.03 -27.60
CA PRO A 5 23.21 -8.70 -26.25
C PRO A 5 24.03 -7.51 -25.72
N GLY A 6 23.32 -6.42 -25.41
CA GLY A 6 23.93 -5.21 -24.86
C GLY A 6 24.71 -5.49 -23.56
N PRO A 7 25.72 -4.65 -23.24
CA PRO A 7 26.63 -4.91 -22.12
C PRO A 7 25.86 -5.03 -20.80
N ILE A 8 26.09 -6.14 -20.09
CA ILE A 8 25.58 -6.35 -18.74
C ILE A 8 26.17 -5.24 -17.85
N ARG A 9 25.33 -4.28 -17.46
CA ARG A 9 25.71 -3.26 -16.47
C ARG A 9 25.87 -3.95 -15.11
N ILE A 10 27.11 -4.31 -14.78
CA ILE A 10 27.46 -4.69 -13.41
C ILE A 10 27.44 -3.41 -12.57
N CYS A 11 26.38 -3.22 -11.78
CA CYS A 11 26.33 -2.12 -10.81
C CYS A 11 27.41 -2.33 -9.76
N ILE A 12 28.50 -1.55 -9.86
CA ILE A 12 29.70 -1.66 -9.01
C ILE A 12 29.41 -1.14 -7.58
N GLN A 13 28.34 -0.38 -7.38
CA GLN A 13 27.96 0.15 -6.07
C GLN A 13 27.01 -0.81 -5.35
N PRO A 14 27.24 -1.09 -4.04
CA PRO A 14 26.30 -1.87 -3.25
C PRO A 14 24.95 -1.16 -3.17
N HIS A 15 23.86 -1.94 -3.17
CA HIS A 15 22.51 -1.41 -3.01
C HIS A 15 22.42 -0.49 -1.78
N PRO A 16 21.76 0.68 -1.86
CA PRO A 16 21.66 1.62 -0.74
C PRO A 16 21.24 0.97 0.58
N ASP A 17 20.35 -0.02 0.52
CA ASP A 17 19.87 -0.75 1.68
C ASP A 17 20.96 -1.54 2.41
N ARG A 18 22.10 -1.86 1.78
CA ARG A 18 23.24 -2.46 2.50
C ARG A 18 23.74 -1.56 3.63
N ARG A 19 23.72 -0.24 3.43
CA ARG A 19 24.12 0.72 4.47
C ARG A 19 23.15 0.66 5.65
N VAL A 20 21.87 0.55 5.35
CA VAL A 20 20.80 0.50 6.36
C VAL A 20 20.82 -0.83 7.12
N ALA A 21 21.12 -1.93 6.41
CA ALA A 21 21.25 -3.27 6.96
C ALA A 21 22.40 -3.36 7.99
N ASN A 22 23.50 -2.63 7.79
CA ASN A 22 24.68 -2.63 8.66
C ASN A 22 25.22 -4.04 8.95
N GLY A 23 25.36 -4.85 7.89
CA GLY A 23 25.88 -6.22 7.99
C GLY A 23 24.88 -7.29 8.43
N LEU A 24 23.69 -6.91 8.90
CA LEU A 24 22.61 -7.87 9.21
C LEU A 24 21.79 -8.23 7.97
N PRO A 25 21.20 -9.43 7.89
CA PRO A 25 20.19 -9.74 6.88
C PRO A 25 19.02 -8.76 6.95
N LEU A 26 18.61 -8.24 5.79
CA LEU A 26 17.50 -7.31 5.65
C LEU A 26 16.39 -7.97 4.83
N TYR A 27 15.19 -8.03 5.38
CA TYR A 27 14.01 -8.60 4.71
C TYR A 27 12.90 -7.56 4.56
N ILE A 28 12.08 -7.76 3.54
CA ILE A 28 10.87 -6.98 3.30
C ILE A 28 9.68 -7.74 3.90
N SER A 29 9.00 -7.09 4.83
CA SER A 29 7.73 -7.51 5.37
C SER A 29 6.63 -6.76 4.60
N TYR A 30 5.94 -7.50 3.74
CA TYR A 30 4.78 -7.01 3.03
C TYR A 30 3.59 -7.01 3.96
N VAL A 31 2.92 -5.87 4.03
CA VAL A 31 1.72 -5.71 4.84
C VAL A 31 0.57 -5.26 3.96
N GLU A 32 -0.61 -5.78 4.27
CA GLU A 32 -1.85 -5.24 3.76
C GLU A 32 -2.53 -4.42 4.85
N TYR A 33 -3.00 -3.26 4.44
CA TYR A 33 -3.83 -2.39 5.24
C TYR A 33 -5.30 -2.59 4.88
N PHE A 34 -6.18 -2.65 5.88
CA PHE A 34 -7.62 -2.72 5.68
C PHE A 34 -8.32 -1.66 6.55
N GLY A 35 -9.17 -0.85 5.94
CA GLY A 35 -9.97 0.17 6.61
C GLY A 35 -11.46 -0.15 6.47
N ASP A 36 -12.20 -0.13 7.59
CA ASP A 36 -13.62 -0.49 7.60
C ASP A 36 -14.44 0.39 8.54
N ASP A 37 -15.73 0.51 8.23
CA ASP A 37 -16.70 1.13 9.11
C ASP A 37 -17.53 0.13 9.90
N VAL A 38 -17.29 0.10 11.20
CA VAL A 38 -18.03 -0.77 12.11
C VAL A 38 -18.86 0.05 13.09
N SER A 39 -19.87 -0.58 13.67
CA SER A 39 -20.67 -0.04 14.75
C SER A 39 -20.85 -1.14 15.79
N GLY A 40 -20.70 -0.79 17.06
CA GLY A 40 -21.03 -1.69 18.18
C GLY A 40 -22.53 -1.81 18.42
N ASN A 41 -23.36 -1.18 17.59
CA ASN A 41 -24.81 -1.13 17.72
C ASN A 41 -25.48 -1.98 16.62
N GLN A 42 -26.77 -2.32 16.79
CA GLN A 42 -27.53 -3.06 15.78
C GLN A 42 -27.61 -2.33 14.42
N SER A 43 -27.37 -1.02 14.40
CA SER A 43 -27.29 -0.23 13.17
C SER A 43 -25.95 0.50 13.05
N LYS A 44 -25.49 0.71 11.80
CA LYS A 44 -24.31 1.54 11.49
C LYS A 44 -24.57 3.06 11.61
N ALA A 45 -25.82 3.47 11.85
CA ALA A 45 -26.23 4.88 11.79
C ALA A 45 -25.83 5.68 13.03
N TRP A 46 -25.82 5.04 14.21
CA TRP A 46 -25.57 5.69 15.49
C TRP A 46 -24.40 4.96 16.15
N ASN A 47 -23.26 5.65 16.31
CA ASN A 47 -22.00 5.14 16.86
C ASN A 47 -21.03 4.47 15.87
N LYS A 48 -20.81 5.11 14.72
CA LYS A 48 -19.83 4.70 13.72
C LYS A 48 -18.40 4.79 14.26
N HIS A 49 -17.61 3.75 13.99
CA HIS A 49 -16.19 3.68 14.27
C HIS A 49 -15.44 3.33 13.00
N TRP A 50 -14.34 4.03 12.77
CA TRP A 50 -13.40 3.79 11.69
C TRP A 50 -12.27 2.92 12.22
N ASN A 51 -12.29 1.64 11.84
CA ASN A 51 -11.30 0.67 12.27
C ASN A 51 -10.26 0.44 11.19
N GLN A 52 -9.04 0.24 11.64
CA GLN A 52 -7.90 -0.09 10.80
C GLN A 52 -7.31 -1.42 11.22
N TYR A 53 -7.02 -2.25 10.24
CA TYR A 53 -6.46 -3.58 10.42
C TYR A 53 -5.21 -3.76 9.56
N LEU A 54 -4.36 -4.67 10.00
CA LEU A 54 -3.11 -5.04 9.36
C LEU A 54 -3.03 -6.56 9.23
N SER A 55 -2.70 -7.03 8.03
CA SER A 55 -2.42 -8.44 7.78
C SER A 55 -1.06 -8.60 7.13
N HIS A 56 -0.27 -9.57 7.60
CA HIS A 56 1.06 -9.85 7.05
C HIS A 56 0.95 -10.67 5.76
N ARG A 57 1.44 -10.13 4.64
CA ARG A 57 1.28 -10.71 3.30
C ARG A 57 2.39 -11.68 2.88
N ASN A 58 3.43 -11.89 3.70
CA ASN A 58 4.39 -12.99 3.46
C ASN A 58 3.92 -14.36 4.01
N LEU A 59 2.71 -14.44 4.57
CA LEU A 59 2.16 -15.70 5.07
C LEU A 59 1.72 -16.62 3.92
N PRO A 60 1.77 -17.95 4.10
CA PRO A 60 1.21 -18.90 3.14
C PRO A 60 -0.27 -18.61 2.84
N ARG A 61 -0.67 -18.80 1.57
CA ARG A 61 -2.04 -18.49 1.10
C ARG A 61 -3.14 -19.21 1.90
N HIS A 62 -2.87 -20.39 2.43
CA HIS A 62 -3.85 -21.17 3.19
C HIS A 62 -4.06 -20.67 4.63
N THR A 63 -3.13 -19.88 5.20
CA THR A 63 -3.28 -19.31 6.55
C THR A 63 -3.74 -17.86 6.52
N ILE A 64 -3.49 -17.15 5.42
CA ILE A 64 -3.67 -15.70 5.31
C ILE A 64 -5.11 -15.19 5.57
N GLY A 65 -6.11 -16.06 5.38
CA GLY A 65 -7.52 -15.75 5.62
C GLY A 65 -7.99 -16.01 7.06
N SER A 66 -7.10 -16.48 7.94
CA SER A 66 -7.44 -16.69 9.35
C SER A 66 -7.47 -15.36 10.10
N GLU A 67 -8.50 -15.18 10.95
CA GLU A 67 -8.66 -14.03 11.83
C GLU A 67 -7.44 -13.81 12.76
N PHE A 68 -6.71 -14.87 13.09
CA PHE A 68 -5.49 -14.79 13.92
C PHE A 68 -4.41 -13.88 13.30
N HIS A 69 -4.40 -13.74 11.98
CA HIS A 69 -3.43 -12.93 11.25
C HIS A 69 -3.94 -11.53 10.89
N VAL A 70 -5.10 -11.14 11.41
CA VAL A 70 -5.69 -9.81 11.25
C VAL A 70 -5.48 -9.05 12.56
N HIS A 71 -4.63 -8.04 12.53
CA HIS A 71 -4.27 -7.25 13.71
C HIS A 71 -4.93 -5.88 13.68
N LEU A 72 -5.66 -5.51 14.73
CA LEU A 72 -6.20 -4.16 14.89
C LEU A 72 -5.04 -3.15 15.07
N LEU A 73 -5.02 -2.11 14.25
CA LEU A 73 -4.08 -0.99 14.37
C LEU A 73 -4.64 0.14 15.21
N SER A 74 -5.85 0.59 14.88
CA SER A 74 -6.52 1.70 15.55
C SER A 74 -8.02 1.69 15.31
N THR A 75 -8.74 2.36 16.19
CA THR A 75 -10.17 2.68 16.07
C THR A 75 -10.37 4.15 16.42
N SER A 76 -11.22 4.85 15.68
CA SER A 76 -11.55 6.24 15.99
C SER A 76 -12.95 6.60 15.48
N GLN A 77 -13.64 7.46 16.21
CA GLN A 77 -14.89 8.09 15.77
C GLN A 77 -14.64 9.46 15.13
N ASP A 78 -13.54 10.10 15.51
CA ASP A 78 -13.20 11.47 15.12
C ASP A 78 -12.30 11.53 13.89
N LEU A 79 -11.46 10.50 13.68
CA LEU A 79 -10.49 10.46 12.59
C LEU A 79 -10.95 9.53 11.47
N SER A 80 -10.94 10.03 10.24
CA SER A 80 -11.21 9.22 9.06
C SER A 80 -10.10 8.20 8.81
N ILE A 81 -10.42 7.18 8.01
CA ILE A 81 -9.49 6.12 7.60
C ILE A 81 -8.19 6.68 7.00
N PRO A 82 -8.21 7.63 6.03
CA PRO A 82 -6.98 8.26 5.53
C PRO A 82 -6.17 9.05 6.58
N GLN A 83 -6.85 9.72 7.52
CA GLN A 83 -6.18 10.49 8.57
C GLN A 83 -5.42 9.57 9.53
N GLN A 84 -6.06 8.50 9.98
CA GLN A 84 -5.42 7.46 10.77
C GLN A 84 -4.30 6.78 9.96
N PHE A 85 -4.52 6.48 8.67
CA PHE A 85 -3.52 5.83 7.79
C PHE A 85 -2.27 6.69 7.60
N ARG A 86 -2.38 8.02 7.64
CA ARG A 86 -1.22 8.93 7.58
C ARG A 86 -0.20 8.64 8.67
N VAL A 87 -0.65 8.25 9.86
CA VAL A 87 0.24 7.89 10.98
C VAL A 87 0.97 6.58 10.64
N PHE A 88 0.23 5.57 10.18
CA PHE A 88 0.81 4.28 9.79
C PHE A 88 1.79 4.41 8.62
N LYS A 89 1.48 5.23 7.61
CA LYS A 89 2.38 5.54 6.49
C LYS A 89 3.72 6.10 6.96
N LYS A 90 3.73 7.00 7.96
CA LYS A 90 4.99 7.53 8.52
C LYS A 90 5.83 6.44 9.17
N ILE A 91 5.20 5.45 9.82
CA ILE A 91 5.89 4.30 10.40
C ILE A 91 6.50 3.45 9.28
N ILE A 92 5.74 3.13 8.23
CA ILE A 92 6.27 2.38 7.07
C ILE A 92 7.47 3.12 6.46
N GLU A 93 7.35 4.42 6.22
CA GLU A 93 8.41 5.24 5.65
C GLU A 93 9.64 5.32 6.55
N SER A 94 9.45 5.40 7.88
CA SER A 94 10.56 5.42 8.82
C SER A 94 11.36 4.12 8.79
N THR A 95 10.70 2.97 8.54
CA THR A 95 11.41 1.68 8.44
C THR A 95 12.41 1.62 7.28
N LYS A 96 12.26 2.46 6.24
CA LYS A 96 13.23 2.52 5.14
C LYS A 96 14.61 2.99 5.61
N CYS A 97 14.63 3.98 6.50
CA CYS A 97 15.85 4.53 7.08
C CYS A 97 16.24 3.83 8.38
N HIS A 98 15.26 3.35 9.14
CA HIS A 98 15.43 2.71 10.44
C HIS A 98 14.65 1.38 10.49
N PRO A 99 15.15 0.32 9.83
CA PRO A 99 14.50 -0.98 9.82
C PRO A 99 14.32 -1.53 11.22
N ILE A 100 13.24 -2.29 11.40
CA ILE A 100 12.92 -2.94 12.67
C ILE A 100 13.93 -4.07 12.88
N GLN A 101 14.77 -3.96 13.90
CA GLN A 101 15.67 -5.04 14.27
C GLN A 101 14.93 -6.06 15.12
N THR A 102 14.98 -7.33 14.74
CA THR A 102 14.35 -8.44 15.45
C THR A 102 15.24 -9.69 15.40
N LEU A 103 14.79 -10.78 16.01
CA LEU A 103 15.46 -12.08 15.99
C LEU A 103 14.76 -13.01 15.00
N ASP A 104 15.53 -13.67 14.16
CA ASP A 104 15.02 -14.80 13.38
C ASP A 104 14.82 -16.00 14.31
N SER A 105 13.60 -16.52 14.38
CA SER A 105 13.24 -17.66 15.24
C SER A 105 13.88 -18.98 14.81
N LEU A 106 14.25 -19.12 13.53
CA LEU A 106 14.87 -20.34 13.02
C LEU A 106 16.39 -20.35 13.27
N THR A 107 17.06 -19.22 13.08
CA THR A 107 18.53 -19.15 13.17
C THR A 107 19.05 -18.54 14.46
N GLY A 108 18.19 -17.87 15.24
CA GLY A 108 18.58 -17.15 16.45
C GLY A 108 19.47 -15.92 16.18
N LYS A 109 19.57 -15.47 14.92
CA LYS A 109 20.39 -14.32 14.53
C LYS A 109 19.57 -13.05 14.45
N HIS A 110 20.22 -11.91 14.67
CA HIS A 110 19.59 -10.62 14.44
C HIS A 110 19.36 -10.40 12.95
N ILE A 111 18.15 -9.94 12.64
CA ILE A 111 17.71 -9.56 11.31
C ILE A 111 17.09 -8.17 11.38
N LYS A 112 16.95 -7.54 10.21
CA LYS A 112 16.24 -6.26 10.06
C LYS A 112 15.07 -6.43 9.11
N LEU A 113 13.96 -5.77 9.42
CA LEU A 113 12.73 -5.78 8.63
C LEU A 113 12.38 -4.37 8.16
N GLN A 114 12.10 -4.24 6.87
CA GLN A 114 11.47 -3.07 6.27
C GLN A 114 10.02 -3.38 5.97
N LEU A 115 9.11 -2.50 6.36
CA LEU A 115 7.70 -2.63 6.02
C LEU A 115 7.48 -2.08 4.61
N VAL A 116 6.69 -2.80 3.83
CA VAL A 116 6.20 -2.34 2.54
C VAL A 116 4.71 -2.59 2.47
N LEU A 117 3.95 -1.53 2.22
CA LEU A 117 2.53 -1.67 1.95
C LEU A 117 2.34 -2.32 0.58
N LEU A 118 1.81 -3.54 0.56
CA LEU A 118 1.51 -4.28 -0.65
C LEU A 118 0.17 -3.83 -1.26
N SER A 119 -0.84 -3.71 -0.41
CA SER A 119 -2.21 -3.40 -0.79
C SER A 119 -2.92 -2.64 0.32
N ALA A 120 -3.89 -1.82 -0.07
CA ALA A 120 -4.88 -1.25 0.82
C ALA A 120 -6.24 -1.83 0.41
N ALA A 121 -6.67 -2.87 1.12
CA ALA A 121 -7.97 -3.48 0.90
C ALA A 121 -9.05 -2.65 1.60
N ALA A 122 -10.24 -2.60 1.01
CA ALA A 122 -11.41 -1.93 1.56
C ALA A 122 -12.63 -2.34 0.71
N ASP A 123 -13.83 -1.97 1.17
CA ASP A 123 -15.01 -2.02 0.31
C ASP A 123 -14.99 -0.89 -0.74
N ASN A 124 -15.92 -0.90 -1.71
CA ASN A 124 -15.86 0.03 -2.85
C ASN A 124 -15.83 1.52 -2.41
N PRO A 125 -16.70 1.98 -1.48
CA PRO A 125 -16.62 3.35 -0.97
C PRO A 125 -15.28 3.66 -0.29
N MET A 126 -14.78 2.78 0.58
CA MET A 126 -13.52 3.01 1.29
C MET A 126 -12.31 2.98 0.37
N VAL A 127 -12.29 2.11 -0.65
CA VAL A 127 -11.23 2.12 -1.67
C VAL A 127 -11.24 3.44 -2.41
N SER A 128 -12.42 3.99 -2.73
CA SER A 128 -12.55 5.31 -3.37
C SER A 128 -11.96 6.43 -2.50
N GLU A 129 -12.22 6.40 -1.19
CA GLU A 129 -11.67 7.38 -0.25
C GLU A 129 -10.15 7.26 -0.12
N LEU A 130 -9.63 6.04 0.08
CA LEU A 130 -8.19 5.76 0.20
C LEU A 130 -7.40 6.12 -1.06
N ALA A 131 -7.96 5.83 -2.23
CA ALA A 131 -7.37 6.21 -3.52
C ALA A 131 -7.48 7.72 -3.81
N SER A 132 -8.23 8.47 -2.99
CA SER A 132 -8.65 9.83 -3.29
C SER A 132 -9.23 9.90 -4.71
N HIS A 133 -10.05 8.91 -5.04
CA HIS A 133 -10.66 8.72 -6.35
C HIS A 133 -11.76 9.76 -6.55
N ILE A 134 -11.63 10.52 -7.63
CA ILE A 134 -12.53 11.64 -7.95
C ILE A 134 -13.83 11.19 -8.64
N GLY A 135 -13.93 9.90 -8.97
CA GLY A 135 -15.06 9.33 -9.70
C GLY A 135 -15.20 9.88 -11.12
N ALA A 136 -16.40 9.75 -11.67
CA ALA A 136 -16.72 10.20 -13.03
C ALA A 136 -16.70 11.72 -13.22
N LYS A 137 -16.56 12.50 -12.14
CA LYS A 137 -16.49 13.97 -12.18
C LYS A 137 -15.07 14.52 -12.39
N GLY A 138 -14.06 13.65 -12.50
CA GLY A 138 -12.70 14.06 -12.79
C GLY A 138 -12.47 14.43 -14.25
N ASN A 139 -11.68 15.48 -14.49
CA ASN A 139 -11.15 15.75 -15.84
C ASN A 139 -10.19 14.63 -16.27
N TYR A 140 -9.35 14.16 -15.35
CA TYR A 140 -8.45 13.03 -15.56
C TYR A 140 -8.86 11.84 -14.68
N TYR A 141 -8.92 10.64 -15.28
CA TYR A 141 -9.45 9.45 -14.62
C TYR A 141 -8.47 8.81 -13.62
N CYS A 142 -7.18 9.08 -13.76
CA CYS A 142 -6.17 8.54 -12.87
C CYS A 142 -5.01 9.51 -12.67
N ARG A 143 -4.26 9.36 -11.57
CA ARG A 143 -3.10 10.23 -11.25
C ARG A 143 -1.80 9.82 -11.95
N LYS A 144 -1.83 8.74 -12.73
CA LYS A 144 -0.65 8.20 -13.43
C LYS A 144 -0.69 8.50 -14.93
N CYS A 145 -1.87 8.42 -15.51
CA CYS A 145 -2.15 8.67 -16.91
C CYS A 145 -2.44 10.16 -17.11
N THR A 146 -2.14 10.64 -18.30
CA THR A 146 -2.54 11.98 -18.77
C THR A 146 -3.82 11.92 -19.61
N THR A 147 -4.44 10.75 -19.68
CA THR A 147 -5.70 10.49 -20.39
C THR A 147 -6.87 11.16 -19.67
N GLY A 148 -7.58 12.04 -20.38
CA GLY A 148 -8.65 12.87 -19.83
C GLY A 148 -8.71 14.24 -20.50
N GLY A 149 -9.40 15.18 -19.85
CA GLY A 149 -9.59 16.54 -20.32
C GLY A 149 -10.88 17.17 -19.76
N THR A 150 -11.12 18.41 -20.15
CA THR A 150 -12.44 19.06 -20.05
C THR A 150 -13.49 18.28 -20.83
N ASP A 151 -14.76 18.56 -20.57
CA ASP A 151 -15.86 17.89 -21.26
C ASP A 151 -15.85 18.23 -22.76
N GLU A 152 -15.41 19.43 -23.14
CA GLU A 152 -15.20 19.84 -24.53
C GLU A 152 -14.07 19.05 -25.19
N GLU A 153 -12.92 18.91 -24.51
CA GLU A 153 -11.77 18.16 -25.04
C GLU A 153 -12.12 16.68 -25.24
N LYS A 154 -12.87 16.07 -24.31
CA LYS A 154 -13.31 14.67 -24.38
C LYS A 154 -14.25 14.39 -25.55
N GLN A 155 -14.95 15.40 -26.05
CA GLN A 155 -15.82 15.28 -27.24
C GLN A 155 -15.04 15.31 -28.56
N THR A 156 -13.74 15.63 -28.53
CA THR A 156 -12.90 15.57 -29.74
C THR A 156 -12.50 14.12 -30.06
N ASN A 157 -12.40 13.77 -31.35
CA ASN A 157 -11.96 12.44 -31.77
C ASN A 157 -10.57 12.09 -31.21
N ALA A 158 -9.66 13.07 -31.16
CA ALA A 158 -8.30 12.86 -30.66
C ALA A 158 -8.33 12.36 -29.20
N THR A 159 -8.99 13.09 -28.31
CA THR A 159 -9.09 12.68 -26.90
C THR A 159 -9.92 11.42 -26.73
N TYR A 160 -11.04 11.28 -27.44
CA TYR A 160 -11.88 10.07 -27.39
C TYR A 160 -11.07 8.80 -27.66
N HIS A 161 -10.23 8.79 -28.71
CA HIS A 161 -9.39 7.63 -29.01
C HIS A 161 -8.38 7.31 -27.91
N THR A 162 -7.83 8.32 -27.22
CA THR A 162 -6.91 8.08 -26.10
C THR A 162 -7.58 7.44 -24.88
N LEU A 163 -8.91 7.49 -24.78
CA LEU A 163 -9.65 6.86 -23.67
C LEU A 163 -9.79 5.34 -23.84
N PHE A 164 -9.67 4.83 -25.07
CA PHE A 164 -9.96 3.43 -25.43
C PHE A 164 -8.78 2.71 -26.11
N SER A 165 -7.63 3.36 -26.20
CA SER A 165 -6.36 2.80 -26.72
C SER A 165 -5.53 2.17 -25.61
#